data_AF-A0A6L8EZT2-F1
#
_entry.id   AF-A0A6L8EZT2-F1
#
_cell.length_a   1.000
_cell.length_b   1.000
_cell.length_c   1.000
_cell.angle_alpha   90.00
_cell.angle_beta   90.00
_cell.angle_gamma   90.00
#
_symmetry.space_group_name_H-M   'P 1'
#
loop_
_entity.id
_entity.type
_entity.pdbx_description
1 polymer ?
#
loop_
_entity_poly.entity_id
_entity_poly.type
_entity_poly.pdbx_seq_one_letter_code
_entity_poly.pdbx_strand_id
1 'polypeptide(L)'
;MDFIEELRNLSTNIAKQIENAVQIDRNITEEATKHAFVIPFIKILGYDPYNLTEVVPEFTADIGTKQGEKVDYAIFKDDEVIMLIECKKYGADLSDAHTSQLYRYFSVVNARIAVLTDGVIYRFYTDLEETNIMDSKPFLEFNMFDIQEPLVNELKRFTKPTFDLDAALTAASDLKYTKEIKQIMLEQLEAPSEDFVRFFLSSVYGGKRTQTVVQQFTGIVKRALNQFLNEQINQRLRSAIERGEATEDAIEVEIADEETEEEHESRIVTTEEELEGFFTVKSILREVVTADRIQHRDTIRYMSVVLDGSIKKIICRLHFNSARKYLGLVNEDGKHERVEIASIDDIYNYADELKATVQRYDTPEQKTETYDHETETQTIK
;
A
#
# COMPACT_ATOMS: atom_id res chain seq x y z
N MET A 1 15.89 -23.70 -4.14
CA MET A 1 15.07 -22.63 -4.76
C MET A 1 15.29 -21.37 -3.94
N ASP A 2 15.00 -20.20 -4.51
CA ASP A 2 14.99 -18.98 -3.71
C ASP A 2 13.81 -19.02 -2.73
N PHE A 3 14.04 -18.73 -1.45
CA PHE A 3 13.03 -18.81 -0.38
C PHE A 3 11.79 -17.95 -0.70
N ILE A 4 11.99 -16.78 -1.34
CA ILE A 4 10.88 -15.92 -1.76
C ILE A 4 10.05 -16.54 -2.89
N GLU A 5 10.65 -17.31 -3.79
CA GLU A 5 9.93 -18.01 -4.86
C GLU A 5 9.07 -19.13 -4.28
N GLU A 6 9.57 -19.87 -3.29
CA GLU A 6 8.80 -20.91 -2.60
C GLU A 6 7.56 -20.31 -1.91
N LEU A 7 7.72 -19.17 -1.21
CA LEU A 7 6.60 -18.44 -0.60
C LEU A 7 5.60 -17.94 -1.64
N ARG A 8 6.05 -17.38 -2.78
CA ARG A 8 5.18 -16.94 -3.88
C ARG A 8 4.42 -18.10 -4.52
N ASN A 9 5.09 -19.25 -4.68
CA ASN A 9 4.46 -20.47 -5.18
C ASN A 9 3.40 -20.97 -4.20
N LEU A 10 3.69 -20.96 -2.89
CA LEU A 10 2.71 -21.30 -1.87
C LEU A 10 1.52 -20.34 -1.88
N SER A 11 1.76 -19.03 -1.94
CA SER A 11 0.72 -18.00 -2.06
C SER A 11 -0.22 -18.26 -3.24
N THR A 12 0.35 -18.50 -4.42
CA THR A 12 -0.42 -18.83 -5.63
C THR A 12 -1.26 -20.10 -5.44
N ASN A 13 -0.70 -21.12 -4.80
CA ASN A 13 -1.41 -22.37 -4.52
C ASN A 13 -2.55 -22.16 -3.52
N ILE A 14 -2.33 -21.39 -2.45
CA ILE A 14 -3.35 -21.05 -1.45
C ILE A 14 -4.52 -20.32 -2.12
N ALA A 15 -4.22 -19.30 -2.94
CA ALA A 15 -5.25 -18.56 -3.68
C ALA A 15 -6.11 -19.48 -4.56
N LYS A 16 -5.48 -20.39 -5.31
CA LYS A 16 -6.19 -21.38 -6.14
C LYS A 16 -7.05 -22.33 -5.31
N GLN A 17 -6.56 -22.80 -4.15
CA GLN A 17 -7.33 -23.69 -3.27
C GLN A 17 -8.56 -23.00 -2.70
N ILE A 18 -8.43 -21.72 -2.31
CA ILE A 18 -9.55 -20.90 -1.85
C ILE A 18 -10.56 -20.70 -2.98
N GLU A 19 -10.11 -20.31 -4.17
CA GLU A 19 -10.98 -20.15 -5.34
C GLU A 19 -11.76 -21.42 -5.65
N ASN A 20 -11.07 -22.57 -5.72
CA ASN A 20 -11.69 -23.87 -5.96
C ASN A 20 -12.73 -24.22 -4.89
N ALA A 21 -12.44 -23.97 -3.61
CA ALA A 21 -13.37 -24.23 -2.52
C ALA A 21 -14.62 -23.35 -2.61
N VAL A 22 -14.45 -22.06 -2.93
CA VAL A 22 -15.57 -21.11 -3.14
C VAL A 22 -16.43 -21.51 -4.33
N GLN A 23 -15.82 -21.93 -5.45
CA GLN A 23 -16.56 -22.37 -6.65
C GLN A 23 -17.50 -23.56 -6.40
N ILE A 24 -17.17 -24.42 -5.43
CA ILE A 24 -17.98 -25.60 -5.07
C ILE A 24 -18.74 -25.44 -3.75
N ASP A 25 -18.82 -24.21 -3.21
CA ASP A 25 -19.46 -23.87 -1.93
C ASP A 25 -18.98 -24.76 -0.75
N ARG A 26 -17.66 -24.99 -0.69
CA ARG A 26 -17.03 -25.77 0.38
C ARG A 26 -16.42 -24.82 1.41
N ASN A 27 -16.85 -24.98 2.66
CA ASN A 27 -16.23 -24.29 3.78
C ASN A 27 -14.81 -24.83 4.04
N ILE A 28 -13.84 -23.92 4.22
CA ILE A 28 -12.46 -24.27 4.58
C ILE A 28 -12.39 -24.38 6.11
N THR A 29 -12.35 -25.61 6.60
CA THR A 29 -12.24 -25.89 8.04
C THR A 29 -10.84 -25.59 8.56
N GLU A 30 -10.69 -25.49 9.88
CA GLU A 30 -9.38 -25.33 10.53
C GLU A 30 -8.41 -26.45 10.14
N GLU A 31 -8.86 -27.71 10.12
CA GLU A 31 -8.06 -28.85 9.67
C GLU A 31 -7.64 -28.76 8.20
N ALA A 32 -8.52 -28.25 7.33
CA ALA A 32 -8.18 -28.01 5.94
C ALA A 32 -7.13 -26.90 5.80
N THR A 33 -7.25 -25.81 6.57
CA THR A 33 -6.25 -24.73 6.64
C THR A 33 -4.89 -25.26 7.11
N LYS A 34 -4.86 -26.04 8.19
CA LYS A 34 -3.65 -26.69 8.71
C LYS A 34 -2.94 -27.50 7.62
N HIS A 35 -3.68 -28.37 6.95
CA HIS A 35 -3.11 -29.28 5.95
C HIS A 35 -2.69 -28.58 4.65
N ALA A 36 -3.57 -27.73 4.11
CA ALA A 36 -3.36 -27.15 2.80
C ALA A 36 -2.45 -25.92 2.81
N PHE A 37 -2.40 -25.16 3.92
CA PHE A 37 -1.72 -23.87 3.98
C PHE A 37 -0.55 -23.89 4.98
N VAL A 38 -0.78 -24.30 6.22
CA VAL A 38 0.23 -24.22 7.30
C VAL A 38 1.33 -25.28 7.15
N ILE A 39 1.01 -26.55 6.89
CA ILE A 39 2.02 -27.61 6.68
C ILE A 39 3.00 -27.26 5.55
N PRO A 40 2.54 -26.80 4.36
CA PRO A 40 3.46 -26.32 3.32
C PRO A 40 4.35 -25.16 3.77
N PHE A 41 3.82 -24.22 4.56
CA PHE A 41 4.62 -23.13 5.11
C PHE A 41 5.72 -23.63 6.04
N ILE A 42 5.41 -24.56 6.96
CA ILE A 42 6.39 -25.21 7.85
C ILE A 42 7.51 -25.87 7.02
N LYS A 43 7.17 -26.55 5.92
CA LYS A 43 8.16 -27.13 5.00
C LYS A 43 9.06 -26.09 4.35
N ILE A 44 8.50 -24.94 3.94
CA ILE A 44 9.29 -23.84 3.34
C ILE A 44 10.25 -23.24 4.36
N LEU A 45 9.87 -23.19 5.64
CA LEU A 45 10.81 -22.86 6.72
C LEU A 45 11.94 -23.90 6.89
N GLY A 46 11.87 -25.03 6.19
CA GLY A 46 12.87 -26.09 6.21
C GLY A 46 12.63 -27.13 7.30
N TYR A 47 11.52 -27.06 8.03
CA TYR A 47 11.15 -28.06 9.03
C TYR A 47 10.33 -29.19 8.41
N ASP A 48 10.62 -30.44 8.75
CA ASP A 48 9.90 -31.59 8.21
C ASP A 48 8.66 -31.95 9.06
N PRO A 49 7.42 -31.66 8.60
CA PRO A 49 6.19 -32.00 9.31
C PRO A 49 5.93 -33.51 9.42
N TYR A 50 6.72 -34.35 8.73
CA TYR A 50 6.63 -35.80 8.82
C TYR A 50 7.69 -36.41 9.73
N ASN A 51 8.61 -35.59 10.25
CA ASN A 51 9.58 -35.99 11.24
C ASN A 51 9.12 -35.57 12.64
N LEU A 52 8.65 -36.53 13.44
CA LEU A 52 8.15 -36.28 14.79
C LEU A 52 9.22 -35.83 15.79
N THR A 53 10.52 -35.93 15.45
CA THR A 53 11.58 -35.33 16.28
C THR A 53 11.76 -33.83 16.03
N GLU A 54 11.04 -33.30 15.05
CA GLU A 54 11.23 -31.94 14.55
C GLU A 54 9.92 -31.15 14.53
N VAL A 55 8.81 -31.77 14.10
CA VAL A 55 7.49 -31.15 14.13
C VAL A 55 6.53 -32.12 14.79
N VAL A 56 6.01 -31.73 15.94
CA VAL A 56 5.04 -32.53 16.70
C VAL A 56 3.65 -31.89 16.52
N PRO A 57 2.72 -32.54 15.80
CA PRO A 57 1.34 -32.07 15.72
C PRO A 57 0.60 -32.35 17.02
N GLU A 58 -0.46 -31.57 17.29
CA GLU A 58 -1.30 -31.73 18.48
C GLU A 58 -0.49 -31.78 19.79
N PHE A 59 0.50 -30.90 19.92
CA PHE A 59 1.45 -30.91 21.02
C PHE A 59 0.79 -30.56 22.36
N THR A 60 1.13 -31.34 23.39
CA THR A 60 0.67 -31.15 24.77
C THR A 60 1.86 -30.97 25.72
N ALA A 61 1.77 -30.01 26.63
CA ALA A 61 2.73 -29.82 27.71
C ALA A 61 2.23 -30.61 28.94
N ASP A 62 2.98 -31.60 29.39
CA ASP A 62 2.62 -32.41 30.55
C ASP A 62 2.83 -31.62 31.86
N ILE A 63 1.92 -30.69 32.18
CA ILE A 63 1.83 -30.06 33.50
C ILE A 63 0.37 -30.02 33.97
N GLY A 64 0.12 -30.70 35.08
CA GLY A 64 -1.22 -30.98 35.60
C GLY A 64 -2.01 -29.73 35.97
N THR A 65 -3.21 -29.60 35.39
CA THR A 65 -4.51 -29.32 36.07
C THR A 65 -5.67 -29.17 35.08
N LYS A 66 -5.41 -29.03 33.77
CA LYS A 66 -6.43 -29.14 32.72
C LYS A 66 -5.98 -30.08 31.60
N GLN A 67 -6.44 -31.32 31.71
CA GLN A 67 -6.25 -32.37 30.72
C GLN A 67 -7.07 -32.02 29.46
N GLY A 68 -6.41 -31.74 28.32
CA GLY A 68 -7.07 -31.78 27.00
C GLY A 68 -6.91 -30.59 26.06
N GLU A 69 -6.20 -29.51 26.42
CA GLU A 69 -5.84 -28.47 25.44
C GLU A 69 -4.60 -28.90 24.65
N LYS A 70 -4.45 -28.47 23.39
CA LYS A 70 -3.32 -28.86 22.54
C LYS A 70 -2.98 -27.72 21.60
N VAL A 71 -1.70 -27.47 21.36
CA VAL A 71 -1.28 -26.56 20.28
C VAL A 71 -1.14 -27.36 19.00
N ASP A 72 -1.48 -26.75 17.85
CA ASP A 72 -1.52 -27.47 16.58
C ASP A 72 -0.17 -28.04 16.15
N TYR A 73 0.90 -27.26 16.27
CA TYR A 73 2.25 -27.73 16.00
C TYR A 73 3.27 -27.17 17.00
N ALA A 74 4.22 -28.01 17.42
CA ALA A 74 5.45 -27.60 18.07
C ALA A 74 6.64 -27.94 17.18
N ILE A 75 7.52 -26.96 16.97
CA ILE A 75 8.77 -27.11 16.23
C ILE A 75 9.91 -27.32 17.23
N PHE A 76 10.69 -28.36 17.00
CA PHE A 76 11.82 -28.77 17.82
C PHE A 76 13.14 -28.54 17.10
N LYS A 77 14.14 -28.14 17.88
CA LYS A 77 15.55 -28.13 17.47
C LYS A 77 16.37 -28.57 18.67
N ASP A 78 17.26 -29.55 18.47
CA ASP A 78 18.11 -30.10 19.53
C ASP A 78 17.32 -30.56 20.78
N ASP A 79 16.16 -31.21 20.54
CA ASP A 79 15.19 -31.69 21.55
C ASP A 79 14.49 -30.60 22.38
N GLU A 80 14.67 -29.32 22.04
CA GLU A 80 13.97 -28.19 22.67
C GLU A 80 12.90 -27.60 21.76
N VAL A 81 11.76 -27.18 22.35
CA VAL A 81 10.70 -26.49 21.61
C VAL A 81 11.14 -25.07 21.30
N ILE A 82 11.35 -24.76 20.03
CA ILE A 82 11.79 -23.45 19.58
C ILE A 82 10.65 -22.56 19.11
N MET A 83 9.54 -23.16 18.65
CA MET A 83 8.39 -22.42 18.13
C MET A 83 7.10 -23.21 18.35
N LEU A 84 6.05 -22.53 18.81
CA LEU A 84 4.68 -23.05 18.88
C LEU A 84 3.84 -22.41 17.77
N ILE A 85 3.02 -23.18 17.08
CA ILE A 85 2.15 -22.69 16.00
C ILE A 85 0.71 -23.11 16.30
N GLU A 86 -0.16 -22.12 16.42
CA GLU A 86 -1.62 -22.28 16.55
C GLU A 86 -2.29 -21.78 15.26
N CYS A 87 -3.15 -22.62 14.69
CA CYS A 87 -3.91 -22.34 13.50
C CYS A 87 -5.37 -22.03 13.85
N LYS A 88 -5.97 -21.12 13.08
CA LYS A 88 -7.41 -20.91 13.01
C LYS A 88 -7.88 -21.24 11.60
N LYS A 89 -9.19 -21.39 11.43
CA LYS A 89 -9.79 -21.52 10.09
C LYS A 89 -9.41 -20.29 9.26
N TYR A 90 -9.24 -20.49 7.95
CA TYR A 90 -9.00 -19.39 7.02
C TYR A 90 -10.06 -18.28 7.16
N GLY A 91 -9.61 -17.02 7.18
CA GLY A 91 -10.48 -15.84 7.33
C GLY A 91 -11.00 -15.63 8.75
N ALA A 92 -10.49 -16.36 9.75
CA ALA A 92 -10.77 -16.06 11.14
C ALA A 92 -10.07 -14.77 11.59
N ASP A 93 -10.70 -14.04 12.51
CA ASP A 93 -10.04 -12.93 13.17
C ASP A 93 -8.97 -13.45 14.14
N LEU A 94 -7.75 -12.92 14.01
CA LEU A 94 -6.58 -13.27 14.81
C LEU A 94 -6.30 -12.24 15.92
N SER A 95 -7.21 -11.31 16.20
CA SER A 95 -7.04 -10.20 17.16
C SER A 95 -6.89 -10.65 18.62
N ASP A 96 -7.44 -11.80 18.98
CA ASP A 96 -7.61 -12.21 20.37
C ASP A 96 -6.54 -13.22 20.83
N ALA A 97 -5.27 -12.84 20.68
CA ALA A 97 -4.14 -13.73 20.97
C ALA A 97 -4.08 -14.15 22.46
N HIS A 98 -4.50 -13.29 23.39
CA HIS A 98 -4.49 -13.59 24.84
C HIS A 98 -5.52 -14.63 25.28
N THR A 99 -6.61 -14.78 24.54
CA THR A 99 -7.64 -15.79 24.84
C THR A 99 -7.33 -17.14 24.19
N SER A 100 -6.39 -17.15 23.24
CA SER A 100 -5.99 -18.34 22.48
C SER A 100 -5.30 -19.40 23.35
N GLN A 101 -5.37 -20.65 22.90
CA GLN A 101 -4.66 -21.77 23.53
C GLN A 101 -3.15 -21.50 23.58
N LEU A 102 -2.62 -20.84 22.55
CA LEU A 102 -1.22 -20.46 22.42
C LEU A 102 -0.69 -19.69 23.64
N TYR A 103 -1.44 -18.68 24.14
CA TYR A 103 -1.03 -17.91 25.32
C TYR A 103 -0.82 -18.79 26.56
N ARG A 104 -1.70 -19.78 26.78
CA ARG A 104 -1.61 -20.68 27.94
C ARG A 104 -0.40 -21.61 27.82
N TYR A 105 -0.17 -22.18 26.65
CA TYR A 105 0.95 -23.09 26.40
C TYR A 105 2.29 -22.40 26.44
N PHE A 106 2.37 -21.19 25.91
CA PHE A 106 3.60 -20.40 25.90
C PHE A 106 4.15 -20.13 27.30
N SER A 107 3.29 -20.15 28.34
CA SER A 107 3.72 -20.00 29.73
C SER A 107 4.19 -21.27 30.43
N VAL A 108 3.85 -22.42 29.86
CA VAL A 108 4.08 -23.74 30.47
C VAL A 108 5.18 -24.50 29.70
N VAL A 109 5.32 -24.22 28.41
CA VAL A 109 6.38 -24.69 27.54
C VAL A 109 7.46 -23.61 27.53
N ASN A 110 8.73 -23.99 27.71
CA ASN A 110 9.87 -23.06 27.58
C ASN A 110 10.12 -22.58 26.12
N ALA A 111 9.06 -22.50 25.31
CA ALA A 111 9.11 -21.95 23.97
C ALA A 111 9.15 -20.43 24.07
N ARG A 112 10.02 -19.81 23.26
CA ARG A 112 10.21 -18.35 23.27
C ARG A 112 9.65 -17.65 22.03
N ILE A 113 9.16 -18.42 21.06
CA ILE A 113 8.51 -17.93 19.85
C ILE A 113 7.16 -18.64 19.66
N ALA A 114 6.13 -17.87 19.38
CA ALA A 114 4.77 -18.35 19.13
C ALA A 114 4.25 -17.77 17.82
N VAL A 115 3.45 -18.55 17.08
CA VAL A 115 2.85 -18.14 15.81
C VAL A 115 1.35 -18.41 15.86
N LEU A 116 0.55 -17.37 15.63
CA LEU A 116 -0.90 -17.50 15.42
C LEU A 116 -1.20 -17.22 13.95
N THR A 117 -1.92 -18.12 13.29
CA THR A 117 -2.17 -18.01 11.84
C THR A 117 -3.55 -18.52 11.42
N ASP A 118 -4.07 -18.00 10.31
CA ASP A 118 -5.21 -18.58 9.57
C ASP A 118 -4.76 -19.24 8.24
N GLY A 119 -3.46 -19.48 8.09
CA GLY A 119 -2.81 -19.99 6.88
C GLY A 119 -2.45 -18.92 5.84
N VAL A 120 -2.98 -17.70 5.93
CA VAL A 120 -2.65 -16.57 5.06
C VAL A 120 -1.90 -15.48 5.83
N ILE A 121 -2.39 -15.11 7.01
CA ILE A 121 -1.74 -14.16 7.92
C ILE A 121 -1.00 -14.96 8.98
N TYR A 122 0.28 -14.66 9.18
CA TYR A 122 1.13 -15.27 10.21
C TYR A 122 1.59 -14.17 11.18
N ARG A 123 1.16 -14.27 12.44
CA ARG A 123 1.55 -13.33 13.51
C ARG A 123 2.51 -14.02 14.45
N PHE A 124 3.73 -13.49 14.55
CA PHE A 124 4.79 -14.01 15.41
C PHE A 124 4.87 -13.21 16.72
N TYR A 125 4.99 -13.92 17.83
CA TYR A 125 5.03 -13.42 19.20
C TYR A 125 6.25 -13.95 19.95
N THR A 126 6.65 -13.23 21.00
CA THR A 126 7.80 -13.52 21.87
C THR A 126 7.43 -13.40 23.34
N ASP A 127 8.40 -13.66 24.23
CA ASP A 127 8.32 -13.41 25.69
C ASP A 127 9.21 -12.24 26.14
N LEU A 128 9.32 -11.18 25.33
CA LEU A 128 10.28 -10.10 25.58
C LEU A 128 9.86 -9.16 26.72
N GLU A 129 8.56 -9.03 26.99
CA GLU A 129 8.05 -8.21 28.10
C GLU A 129 8.21 -8.94 29.45
N GLU A 130 7.72 -10.17 29.52
CA GLU A 130 7.77 -11.00 30.71
C GLU A 130 8.15 -12.44 30.30
N THR A 131 9.18 -12.99 30.94
CA THR A 131 9.69 -14.33 30.61
C THR A 131 8.60 -15.39 30.75
N ASN A 132 8.48 -16.27 29.74
CA ASN A 132 7.41 -17.27 29.65
C ASN A 132 5.99 -16.65 29.68
N ILE A 133 5.81 -15.41 29.23
CA ILE A 133 4.50 -14.84 29.01
C ILE A 133 4.49 -14.26 27.61
N MET A 134 3.52 -14.69 26.80
CA MET A 134 3.43 -14.26 25.42
C MET A 134 3.09 -12.78 25.36
N ASP A 135 3.91 -12.01 24.65
CA ASP A 135 3.68 -10.60 24.38
C ASP A 135 2.28 -10.38 23.78
N SER A 136 1.65 -9.27 24.16
CA SER A 136 0.29 -8.92 23.70
C SER A 136 0.19 -8.60 22.21
N LYS A 137 1.28 -8.12 21.63
CA LYS A 137 1.36 -7.67 20.24
C LYS A 137 2.38 -8.51 19.48
N PRO A 138 2.09 -8.89 18.22
CA PRO A 138 3.08 -9.57 17.41
C PRO A 138 4.19 -8.61 16.99
N PHE A 139 5.44 -9.10 17.02
CA PHE A 139 6.61 -8.35 16.55
C PHE A 139 6.76 -8.42 15.02
N LEU A 140 6.23 -9.47 14.39
CA LEU A 140 6.22 -9.68 12.95
C LEU A 140 4.84 -10.17 12.51
N GLU A 141 4.30 -9.54 11.47
CA GLU A 141 3.10 -10.01 10.75
C GLU A 141 3.49 -10.23 9.29
N PHE A 142 3.23 -11.42 8.77
CA PHE A 142 3.52 -11.80 7.40
C PHE A 142 2.23 -12.19 6.69
N ASN A 143 1.92 -11.50 5.58
CA ASN A 143 0.74 -11.77 4.76
C ASN A 143 1.15 -12.51 3.48
N MET A 144 0.64 -13.72 3.31
CA MET A 144 0.93 -14.56 2.15
C MET A 144 0.45 -13.94 0.83
N PHE A 145 -0.55 -13.06 0.84
CA PHE A 145 -1.04 -12.36 -0.36
C PHE A 145 -0.38 -11.00 -0.59
N ASP A 146 0.42 -10.50 0.36
CA ASP A 146 1.21 -9.28 0.24
C ASP A 146 2.65 -9.54 0.71
N ILE A 147 3.40 -10.29 -0.10
CA ILE A 147 4.77 -10.70 0.23
C ILE A 147 5.72 -9.54 -0.06
N GLN A 148 6.14 -8.87 1.01
CA GLN A 148 7.12 -7.79 0.95
C GLN A 148 8.53 -8.32 1.24
N GLU A 149 9.49 -7.99 0.37
CA GLU A 149 10.87 -8.48 0.47
C GLU A 149 11.57 -8.19 1.81
N PRO A 150 11.40 -7.01 2.46
CA PRO A 150 11.93 -6.78 3.79
C PRO A 150 11.41 -7.78 4.83
N LEU A 151 10.11 -8.12 4.80
CA LEU A 151 9.52 -9.09 5.72
C LEU A 151 9.98 -10.52 5.44
N VAL A 152 10.25 -10.86 4.16
CA VAL A 152 10.84 -12.15 3.79
C VAL A 152 12.23 -12.30 4.40
N ASN A 153 13.03 -11.23 4.42
CA ASN A 153 14.36 -11.25 5.04
C ASN A 153 14.30 -11.46 6.55
N GLU A 154 13.29 -10.91 7.23
CA GLU A 154 13.07 -11.22 8.65
C GLU A 154 12.57 -12.65 8.85
N LEU A 155 11.66 -13.12 7.99
CA LEU A 155 11.14 -14.49 8.05
C LEU A 155 12.24 -15.54 7.86
N LYS A 156 13.27 -15.24 7.04
CA LYS A 156 14.45 -16.12 6.86
C LYS A 156 15.13 -16.46 8.18
N ARG A 157 15.05 -15.64 9.23
CA ARG A 157 15.64 -15.95 10.55
C ARG A 157 14.97 -17.12 11.25
N PHE A 158 13.72 -17.42 10.88
CA PHE A 158 12.95 -18.52 11.46
C PHE A 158 13.11 -19.84 10.71
N THR A 159 13.88 -19.85 9.61
CA THR A 159 14.13 -21.07 8.85
C THR A 159 15.15 -21.96 9.57
N LYS A 160 14.99 -23.27 9.46
CA LYS A 160 15.85 -24.25 10.13
C LYS A 160 17.37 -23.99 9.96
N PRO A 161 17.90 -23.68 8.75
CA PRO A 161 19.34 -23.51 8.56
C PRO A 161 19.94 -22.28 9.25
N THR A 162 19.13 -21.26 9.52
CA THR A 162 19.56 -19.95 10.06
C THR A 162 19.02 -19.68 11.45
N PHE A 163 18.16 -20.55 11.97
CA PHE A 163 17.50 -20.35 13.25
C PHE A 163 18.53 -20.26 14.39
N ASP A 164 18.53 -19.12 15.06
CA ASP A 164 19.26 -18.84 16.27
C ASP A 164 18.32 -18.06 17.18
N LEU A 165 18.07 -18.60 18.37
CA LEU A 165 17.04 -18.07 19.26
C LEU A 165 17.39 -16.67 19.76
N ASP A 166 18.64 -16.43 20.17
CA ASP A 166 19.08 -15.14 20.69
C ASP A 166 19.06 -14.07 19.59
N ALA A 167 19.49 -14.42 18.38
CA ALA A 167 19.41 -13.53 17.22
C ALA A 167 17.96 -13.24 16.81
N ALA A 168 17.07 -14.25 16.85
CA ALA A 168 15.66 -14.09 16.54
C ALA A 168 14.96 -13.17 17.55
N LEU A 169 15.25 -13.32 18.85
CA LEU A 169 14.70 -12.47 19.91
C LEU A 169 15.24 -11.03 19.84
N THR A 170 16.52 -10.85 19.50
CA THR A 170 17.10 -9.53 19.26
C THR A 170 16.40 -8.83 18.09
N ALA A 171 16.23 -9.53 16.96
CA ALA A 171 15.51 -9.00 15.80
C ALA A 171 14.03 -8.71 16.13
N ALA A 172 13.38 -9.57 16.92
CA ALA A 172 12.02 -9.36 17.37
C ALA A 172 11.87 -8.08 18.20
N SER A 173 12.81 -7.84 19.12
CA SER A 173 12.87 -6.60 19.90
C SER A 173 12.98 -5.37 19.00
N ASP A 174 13.92 -5.38 18.06
CA ASP A 174 14.14 -4.26 17.13
C ASP A 174 12.92 -4.00 16.24
N LEU A 175 12.30 -5.06 15.70
CA LEU A 175 11.09 -4.96 14.88
C LEU A 175 9.91 -4.41 15.68
N LYS A 176 9.70 -4.91 16.90
CA LYS A 176 8.63 -4.47 17.81
C LYS A 176 8.74 -2.98 18.09
N TYR A 177 9.91 -2.52 18.54
CA TYR A 177 10.10 -1.09 18.83
C TYR A 177 10.06 -0.23 17.58
N THR A 178 10.61 -0.70 16.46
CA THR A 178 10.53 0.03 15.18
C THR A 178 9.09 0.22 14.73
N LYS A 179 8.24 -0.81 14.86
CA LYS A 179 6.82 -0.74 14.52
C LYS A 179 6.08 0.25 15.41
N GLU A 180 6.25 0.18 16.73
CA GLU A 180 5.62 1.10 17.68
C GLU A 180 6.09 2.54 17.47
N ILE A 181 7.38 2.76 17.22
CA ILE A 181 7.92 4.09 16.90
C ILE A 181 7.32 4.64 15.61
N LYS A 182 7.23 3.81 14.54
CA LYS A 182 6.57 4.23 13.28
C LYS A 182 5.12 4.61 13.50
N GLN A 183 4.39 3.86 14.31
CA GLN A 183 3.00 4.15 14.66
C GLN A 183 2.89 5.49 15.41
N ILE A 184 3.73 5.72 16.41
CA ILE A 184 3.80 7.00 17.13
C ILE A 184 4.14 8.14 16.17
N MET A 185 5.09 7.96 15.25
CA MET A 185 5.45 8.97 14.26
C MET A 185 4.28 9.31 13.32
N LEU A 186 3.51 8.31 12.89
CA LEU A 186 2.32 8.53 12.07
C LEU A 186 1.26 9.33 12.85
N GLU A 187 1.00 8.96 14.10
CA GLU A 187 0.09 9.71 14.98
C GLU A 187 0.56 11.15 15.18
N GLN A 188 1.87 11.37 15.37
CA GLN A 188 2.43 12.72 15.49
C GLN A 188 2.33 13.52 14.17
N LEU A 189 2.40 12.87 13.01
CA LEU A 189 2.25 13.53 11.71
C LEU A 189 0.81 14.03 11.51
N GLU A 190 -0.17 13.19 11.85
CA GLU A 190 -1.60 13.51 11.75
C GLU A 190 -2.04 14.53 12.80
N ALA A 191 -1.64 14.32 14.05
CA ALA A 191 -2.04 15.12 15.21
C ALA A 191 -0.86 15.26 16.20
N PRO A 192 0.04 16.25 16.00
CA PRO A 192 1.16 16.46 16.90
C PRO A 192 0.71 16.68 18.35
N SER A 193 1.23 15.86 19.26
CA SER A 193 0.98 15.97 20.69
C SER A 193 1.67 17.21 21.29
N GLU A 194 1.20 17.65 22.46
CA GLU A 194 1.78 18.80 23.15
C GLU A 194 3.29 18.62 23.44
N ASP A 195 3.68 17.43 23.89
CA ASP A 195 5.07 17.09 24.21
C ASP A 195 5.96 17.11 22.96
N PHE A 196 5.45 16.58 21.85
CA PHE A 196 6.15 16.60 20.57
C PHE A 196 6.31 18.02 20.02
N VAL A 197 5.28 18.87 20.17
CA VAL A 197 5.40 20.29 19.85
C VAL A 197 6.43 20.95 20.77
N ARG A 198 6.37 20.74 22.08
CA ARG A 198 7.34 21.29 23.06
C ARG A 198 8.77 20.90 22.73
N PHE A 199 9.01 19.71 22.19
CA PHE A 199 10.32 19.27 21.70
C PHE A 199 10.87 20.23 20.63
N PHE A 200 10.13 20.55 19.56
CA PHE A 200 10.59 21.51 18.55
C PHE A 200 10.73 22.93 19.10
N LEU A 201 9.75 23.39 19.87
CA LEU A 201 9.76 24.72 20.50
C LEU A 201 11.01 24.93 21.34
N SER A 202 11.52 23.85 21.94
CA SER A 202 12.70 23.95 22.79
C SER A 202 13.94 24.46 22.07
N SER A 203 14.02 24.21 20.76
CA SER A 203 15.15 24.56 19.90
C SER A 203 14.91 25.82 19.08
N VAL A 204 13.65 26.14 18.73
CA VAL A 204 13.32 27.24 17.80
C VAL A 204 12.74 28.48 18.45
N TYR A 205 12.24 28.41 19.69
CA TYR A 205 11.58 29.53 20.36
C TYR A 205 12.27 29.92 21.66
N GLY A 206 12.87 31.12 21.67
CA GLY A 206 13.58 31.67 22.84
C GLY A 206 12.70 32.30 23.93
N GLY A 207 11.38 32.39 23.71
CA GLY A 207 10.44 32.98 24.65
C GLY A 207 9.88 31.99 25.69
N LYS A 208 8.97 32.47 26.54
CA LYS A 208 8.26 31.61 27.50
C LYS A 208 7.31 30.66 26.77
N ARG A 209 7.45 29.36 27.02
CA ARG A 209 6.64 28.28 26.39
C ARG A 209 5.29 28.13 27.09
N THR A 210 4.43 29.14 26.96
CA THR A 210 3.07 29.14 27.50
C THR A 210 2.13 28.25 26.67
N GLN A 211 0.98 27.86 27.23
CA GLN A 211 0.01 27.02 26.51
C GLN A 211 -0.44 27.65 25.18
N THR A 212 -0.62 28.97 25.15
CA THR A 212 -0.98 29.71 23.94
C THR A 212 0.08 29.60 22.86
N VAL A 213 1.36 29.69 23.24
CA VAL A 213 2.48 29.50 22.29
C VAL A 213 2.49 28.06 21.79
N VAL A 214 2.30 27.07 22.67
CA VAL A 214 2.26 25.67 22.26
C VAL A 214 1.12 25.41 21.25
N GLN A 215 -0.09 25.90 21.52
CA GLN A 215 -1.22 25.78 20.60
C GLN A 215 -0.97 26.43 19.23
N GLN A 216 -0.37 27.63 19.21
CA GLN A 216 0.00 28.31 17.97
C GLN A 216 1.00 27.46 17.16
N PHE A 217 2.00 26.90 17.84
CA PHE A 217 3.01 26.09 17.19
C PHE A 217 2.54 24.69 16.82
N THR A 218 1.48 24.14 17.41
CA THR A 218 0.91 22.86 16.97
C THR A 218 0.57 22.90 15.48
N GLY A 219 -0.07 23.98 15.01
CA GLY A 219 -0.37 24.15 13.58
C GLY A 219 0.89 24.33 12.72
N ILE A 220 1.90 25.04 13.24
CA ILE A 220 3.18 25.25 12.54
C ILE A 220 3.94 23.92 12.40
N VAL A 221 4.05 23.14 13.47
CA VAL A 221 4.71 21.84 13.50
C VAL A 221 4.00 20.87 12.55
N LYS A 222 2.66 20.79 12.60
CA LYS A 222 1.89 19.94 11.68
C LYS A 222 2.19 20.30 10.21
N ARG A 223 2.12 21.59 9.84
CA ARG A 223 2.41 22.03 8.46
C ARG A 223 3.84 21.73 8.06
N ALA A 224 4.81 22.04 8.92
CA ALA A 224 6.22 21.81 8.63
C ALA A 224 6.56 20.33 8.43
N LEU A 225 5.95 19.42 9.21
CA LEU A 225 6.16 17.98 9.06
C LEU A 225 5.63 17.46 7.73
N ASN A 226 4.42 17.87 7.33
CA ASN A 226 3.83 17.44 6.06
C ASN A 226 4.61 18.01 4.86
N GLN A 227 4.97 19.30 4.90
CA GLN A 227 5.83 19.92 3.88
C GLN A 227 7.17 19.20 3.75
N PHE A 228 7.84 18.93 4.87
CA PHE A 228 9.11 18.20 4.87
C PHE A 228 8.96 16.79 4.28
N LEU A 229 7.90 16.07 4.62
CA LEU A 229 7.66 14.72 4.08
C LEU A 229 7.48 14.76 2.55
N ASN A 230 6.67 15.69 2.06
CA ASN A 230 6.44 15.87 0.62
C ASN A 230 7.74 16.22 -0.11
N GLU A 231 8.53 17.15 0.45
CA GLU A 231 9.85 17.49 -0.09
C GLU A 231 10.78 16.26 -0.17
N GLN A 232 10.79 15.40 0.86
CA GLN A 232 11.61 14.18 0.86
C GLN A 232 11.14 13.14 -0.17
N ILE A 233 9.83 12.98 -0.35
CA ILE A 233 9.25 12.11 -1.39
C ILE A 233 9.67 12.62 -2.77
N ASN A 234 9.46 13.92 -3.03
CA ASN A 234 9.82 14.57 -4.29
C ASN A 234 11.32 14.44 -4.59
N GLN A 235 12.18 14.62 -3.58
CA GLN A 235 13.63 14.45 -3.73
C GLN A 235 14.02 13.00 -4.08
N ARG A 236 13.42 12.00 -3.41
CA ARG A 236 13.70 10.59 -3.70
C ARG A 236 13.22 10.18 -5.09
N LEU A 237 12.05 10.66 -5.51
CA LEU A 237 11.50 10.39 -6.83
C LEU A 237 12.42 10.96 -7.92
N ARG A 238 12.82 12.23 -7.81
CA ARG A 238 13.80 12.87 -8.71
C ARG A 238 15.11 12.07 -8.78
N SER A 239 15.63 11.66 -7.63
CA SER A 239 16.88 10.88 -7.54
C SER A 239 16.79 9.49 -8.18
N ALA A 240 15.62 8.84 -8.15
CA ALA A 240 15.41 7.54 -8.80
C ALA A 240 15.34 7.68 -10.33
N ILE A 241 14.86 8.82 -10.82
CA ILE A 241 14.69 9.10 -12.25
C ILE A 241 16.03 9.48 -12.89
N GLU A 242 16.86 10.26 -12.20
CA GLU A 242 18.23 10.54 -12.63
C GLU A 242 19.10 9.27 -12.73
N ARG A 243 18.76 8.20 -11.99
CA ARG A 243 19.39 6.87 -12.09
C ARG A 243 18.80 5.98 -13.19
N GLY A 244 17.80 6.44 -13.92
CA GLY A 244 17.14 5.68 -14.99
C GLY A 244 16.23 4.55 -14.50
N GLU A 245 15.84 4.56 -13.21
CA GLU A 245 14.97 3.54 -12.59
C GLU A 245 13.47 3.90 -12.72
N ALA A 246 13.14 5.12 -13.14
CA ALA A 246 11.78 5.59 -13.42
C ALA A 246 11.77 6.57 -14.61
N THR A 247 10.68 6.59 -15.39
CA THR A 247 10.51 7.41 -16.59
C THR A 247 10.07 8.83 -16.25
N GLU A 248 10.56 9.83 -16.99
CA GLU A 248 10.27 11.27 -16.84
C GLU A 248 8.75 11.61 -16.81
N ASP A 249 7.89 10.78 -17.41
CA ASP A 249 6.43 10.92 -17.40
C ASP A 249 5.79 10.85 -16.00
N ALA A 250 6.47 10.26 -15.00
CA ALA A 250 5.99 10.22 -13.62
C ALA A 250 6.11 11.57 -12.90
N ILE A 251 6.97 12.48 -13.38
CA ILE A 251 7.29 13.73 -12.68
C ILE A 251 6.39 14.90 -13.09
N GLU A 252 5.96 14.99 -14.36
CA GLU A 252 5.09 16.10 -14.79
C GLU A 252 3.70 16.05 -14.13
N VAL A 253 3.30 14.90 -13.56
CA VAL A 253 2.03 14.74 -12.85
C VAL A 253 2.10 15.26 -11.40
N GLU A 254 3.26 15.21 -10.73
CA GLU A 254 3.40 15.69 -9.34
C GLU A 254 3.90 17.14 -9.23
N ILE A 255 4.77 17.62 -10.14
CA ILE A 255 5.30 19.00 -10.05
C ILE A 255 4.25 20.06 -10.39
N ALA A 256 3.26 19.73 -11.21
CA ALA A 256 2.21 20.68 -11.62
C ALA A 256 1.19 20.99 -10.50
N ASP A 257 1.20 20.26 -9.38
CA ASP A 257 0.25 20.39 -8.27
C ASP A 257 0.71 21.33 -7.13
N GLU A 258 1.94 21.88 -7.14
CA GLU A 258 2.49 22.56 -5.94
C GLU A 258 2.72 24.08 -6.01
N GLU A 259 2.45 24.77 -7.13
CA GLU A 259 2.45 26.24 -7.11
C GLU A 259 1.04 26.82 -6.85
N THR A 260 0.84 27.20 -5.58
CA THR A 260 -0.27 27.95 -4.96
C THR A 260 -1.56 27.18 -4.66
N GLU A 261 -1.80 26.86 -3.38
CA GLU A 261 -2.81 27.53 -2.54
C GLU A 261 -2.85 26.94 -1.12
N GLU A 262 -3.06 27.83 -0.15
CA GLU A 262 -3.20 27.55 1.28
C GLU A 262 -4.46 26.73 1.59
N GLU A 263 -4.36 25.88 2.62
CA GLU A 263 -5.45 25.28 3.42
C GLU A 263 -6.64 24.64 2.66
N HIS A 264 -6.56 23.33 2.40
CA HIS A 264 -7.53 22.31 2.85
C HIS A 264 -7.14 20.92 2.30
N GLU A 265 -6.52 20.06 3.12
CA GLU A 265 -6.47 18.63 2.82
C GLU A 265 -7.83 17.97 3.14
N SER A 266 -8.50 17.53 2.08
CA SER A 266 -9.21 16.24 1.93
C SER A 266 -10.32 16.40 0.89
N ARG A 267 -10.52 15.35 0.09
CA ARG A 267 -11.67 15.07 -0.81
C ARG A 267 -11.46 15.32 -2.30
N ILE A 268 -10.58 14.53 -2.94
CA ILE A 268 -10.93 14.08 -4.31
C ILE A 268 -11.97 12.97 -4.10
N VAL A 269 -13.24 13.27 -4.38
CA VAL A 269 -14.34 12.32 -4.34
C VAL A 269 -15.01 12.39 -5.69
N THR A 270 -14.83 11.37 -6.51
CA THR A 270 -15.53 11.25 -7.79
C THR A 270 -17.02 11.10 -7.54
N THR A 271 -17.80 12.10 -7.90
CA THR A 271 -19.25 12.13 -7.68
C THR A 271 -20.00 11.37 -8.78
N GLU A 272 -21.22 10.90 -8.48
CA GLU A 272 -22.10 10.27 -9.48
C GLU A 272 -22.40 11.22 -10.66
N GLU A 273 -22.54 12.52 -10.39
CA GLU A 273 -22.77 13.54 -11.42
C GLU A 273 -21.56 13.70 -12.36
N GLU A 274 -20.33 13.63 -11.85
CA GLU A 274 -19.13 13.69 -12.68
C GLU A 274 -18.99 12.44 -13.56
N LEU A 275 -19.33 11.26 -13.02
CA LEU A 275 -19.37 10.03 -13.81
C LEU A 275 -20.45 10.08 -14.89
N GLU A 276 -21.64 10.59 -14.58
CA GLU A 276 -22.71 10.78 -15.56
C GLU A 276 -22.27 11.75 -16.67
N GLY A 277 -21.67 12.89 -16.33
CA GLY A 277 -21.09 13.81 -17.32
C GLY A 277 -20.00 13.17 -18.17
N PHE A 278 -19.11 12.38 -17.57
CA PHE A 278 -18.10 11.63 -18.31
C PHE A 278 -18.73 10.64 -19.29
N PHE A 279 -19.74 9.87 -18.88
CA PHE A 279 -20.40 8.93 -19.77
C PHE A 279 -21.18 9.63 -20.89
N THR A 280 -21.74 10.81 -20.64
CA THR A 280 -22.36 11.66 -21.66
C THR A 280 -21.34 12.11 -22.70
N VAL A 281 -20.22 12.69 -22.27
CA VAL A 281 -19.11 13.09 -23.16
C VAL A 281 -18.57 11.88 -23.93
N LYS A 282 -18.35 10.75 -23.24
CA LYS A 282 -17.87 9.50 -23.85
C LYS A 282 -18.82 8.97 -24.91
N SER A 283 -20.13 9.13 -24.72
CA SER A 283 -21.14 8.70 -25.69
C SER A 283 -21.14 9.56 -26.95
N ILE A 284 -20.99 10.88 -26.81
CA ILE A 284 -20.85 11.83 -27.92
C ILE A 284 -19.60 11.51 -28.77
N LEU A 285 -18.47 11.24 -28.11
CA LEU A 285 -17.18 11.08 -28.76
C LEU A 285 -16.98 9.71 -29.44
N ARG A 286 -17.79 8.71 -29.08
CA ARG A 286 -17.76 7.38 -29.73
C ARG A 286 -18.06 7.42 -31.23
N GLU A 287 -18.67 8.49 -31.72
CA GLU A 287 -18.90 8.70 -33.15
C GLU A 287 -17.61 9.01 -33.93
N VAL A 288 -16.55 9.49 -33.27
CA VAL A 288 -15.30 9.93 -33.92
C VAL A 288 -14.05 9.19 -33.42
N VAL A 289 -14.10 8.54 -32.25
CA VAL A 289 -12.98 7.77 -31.71
C VAL A 289 -13.44 6.58 -30.87
N THR A 290 -12.59 5.56 -30.73
CA THR A 290 -12.94 4.34 -29.96
C THR A 290 -13.02 4.63 -28.46
N ALA A 291 -13.92 3.92 -27.77
CA ALA A 291 -14.29 4.23 -26.38
C ALA A 291 -13.16 4.00 -25.36
N ASP A 292 -12.21 3.12 -25.66
CA ASP A 292 -11.02 2.80 -24.86
C ASP A 292 -10.02 3.96 -24.80
N ARG A 293 -9.99 4.79 -25.86
CA ARG A 293 -9.15 5.98 -25.95
C ARG A 293 -9.69 7.16 -25.14
N ILE A 294 -10.95 7.10 -24.67
CA ILE A 294 -11.59 8.17 -23.90
C ILE A 294 -11.55 7.80 -22.41
N GLN A 295 -10.71 8.52 -21.66
CA GLN A 295 -10.48 8.31 -20.23
C GLN A 295 -10.83 9.57 -19.44
N HIS A 296 -11.05 9.43 -18.14
CA HIS A 296 -11.21 10.57 -17.24
C HIS A 296 -10.13 10.58 -16.18
N ARG A 297 -9.84 11.77 -15.64
CA ARG A 297 -8.97 12.00 -14.50
C ARG A 297 -9.64 13.01 -13.59
N ASP A 298 -9.83 12.64 -12.33
CA ASP A 298 -10.56 13.47 -11.39
C ASP A 298 -9.63 14.36 -10.56
N THR A 299 -10.10 15.55 -10.21
CA THR A 299 -9.37 16.53 -9.41
C THR A 299 -10.34 17.20 -8.43
N ILE A 300 -9.83 17.87 -7.40
CA ILE A 300 -10.67 18.57 -6.40
C ILE A 300 -11.66 19.57 -7.07
N ARG A 301 -11.30 20.16 -8.22
CA ARG A 301 -12.06 21.26 -8.84
C ARG A 301 -12.89 20.85 -10.05
N TYR A 302 -12.57 19.73 -10.67
CA TYR A 302 -13.19 19.24 -11.90
C TYR A 302 -12.70 17.85 -12.28
N MET A 303 -13.52 17.15 -13.06
CA MET A 303 -13.09 15.95 -13.78
C MET A 303 -12.62 16.32 -15.20
N SER A 304 -11.40 15.94 -15.56
CA SER A 304 -10.89 16.07 -16.94
C SER A 304 -11.26 14.85 -17.77
N VAL A 305 -11.75 15.07 -18.99
CA VAL A 305 -11.91 14.03 -20.01
C VAL A 305 -10.75 14.16 -21.01
N VAL A 306 -10.00 13.08 -21.21
CA VAL A 306 -8.75 13.08 -21.99
C VAL A 306 -8.76 11.99 -23.06
N LEU A 307 -8.04 12.25 -24.16
CA LEU A 307 -7.80 11.28 -25.22
C LEU A 307 -6.47 10.54 -25.00
N ASP A 308 -6.45 9.23 -25.21
CA ASP A 308 -5.29 8.34 -25.08
C ASP A 308 -4.63 8.38 -23.69
N GLY A 309 -5.37 8.79 -22.67
CA GLY A 309 -4.82 9.02 -21.33
C GLY A 309 -3.78 10.16 -21.29
N SER A 310 -3.66 10.98 -22.34
CA SER A 310 -2.66 12.05 -22.43
C SER A 310 -3.16 13.37 -21.85
N ILE A 311 -2.40 13.97 -20.95
CA ILE A 311 -2.68 15.31 -20.39
C ILE A 311 -2.55 16.44 -21.42
N LYS A 312 -1.89 16.17 -22.57
CA LYS A 312 -1.75 17.11 -23.68
C LYS A 312 -2.95 17.05 -24.64
N LYS A 313 -3.80 16.02 -24.50
CA LYS A 313 -4.99 15.80 -25.32
C LYS A 313 -6.28 15.91 -24.49
N ILE A 314 -6.46 17.04 -23.79
CA ILE A 314 -7.66 17.29 -22.98
C ILE A 314 -8.84 17.59 -23.91
N ILE A 315 -9.91 16.82 -23.78
CA ILE A 315 -11.11 17.00 -24.59
C ILE A 315 -12.02 18.05 -23.94
N CYS A 316 -12.28 17.92 -22.64
CA CYS A 316 -13.00 18.91 -21.85
C CYS A 316 -12.76 18.75 -20.34
N ARG A 317 -13.28 19.70 -19.56
CA ARG A 317 -13.30 19.66 -18.08
C ARG A 317 -14.73 19.81 -17.56
N LEU A 318 -15.12 18.96 -16.61
CA LEU A 318 -16.44 18.96 -15.97
C LEU A 318 -16.32 19.61 -14.60
N HIS A 319 -16.79 20.84 -14.45
CA HIS A 319 -16.74 21.59 -13.19
C HIS A 319 -18.10 21.47 -12.47
N PHE A 320 -18.37 20.32 -11.85
CA PHE A 320 -19.67 20.05 -11.21
C PHE A 320 -19.64 20.18 -9.68
N ASN A 321 -18.47 20.49 -9.11
CA ASN A 321 -18.25 20.58 -7.66
C ASN A 321 -18.85 21.83 -7.00
N SER A 322 -19.72 22.58 -7.69
CA SER A 322 -20.34 23.80 -7.19
C SER A 322 -21.82 23.88 -7.61
N ALA A 323 -22.60 24.75 -6.96
CA ALA A 323 -24.02 24.94 -7.27
C ALA A 323 -24.28 25.37 -8.73
N ARG A 324 -23.28 25.97 -9.39
CA ARG A 324 -23.29 26.26 -10.82
C ARG A 324 -22.37 25.28 -11.53
N LYS A 325 -22.87 24.68 -12.62
CA LYS A 325 -22.12 23.69 -13.40
C LYS A 325 -21.47 24.39 -14.57
N TYR A 326 -20.22 24.04 -14.86
CA TYR A 326 -19.51 24.57 -16.03
C TYR A 326 -18.89 23.43 -16.85
N LEU A 327 -18.94 23.58 -18.17
CA LEU A 327 -18.19 22.77 -19.12
C LEU A 327 -16.98 23.59 -19.60
N GLY A 328 -15.78 23.04 -19.44
CA GLY A 328 -14.55 23.62 -19.96
C GLY A 328 -14.24 23.06 -21.35
N LEU A 329 -14.39 23.87 -22.39
CA LEU A 329 -14.09 23.50 -23.79
C LEU A 329 -12.69 23.97 -24.19
N VAL A 330 -12.04 23.24 -25.10
CA VAL A 330 -10.71 23.61 -25.62
C VAL A 330 -10.87 24.35 -26.94
N ASN A 331 -10.43 25.60 -26.99
CA ASN A 331 -10.47 26.39 -28.21
C ASN A 331 -9.29 26.06 -29.15
N GLU A 332 -9.24 26.70 -30.33
CA GLU A 332 -8.19 26.47 -31.34
C GLU A 332 -6.78 26.83 -30.87
N ASP A 333 -6.64 27.75 -29.91
CA ASP A 333 -5.36 28.14 -29.32
C ASP A 333 -4.93 27.25 -28.14
N GLY A 334 -5.67 26.17 -27.87
CA GLY A 334 -5.41 25.27 -26.73
C GLY A 334 -5.79 25.85 -25.36
N LYS A 335 -6.50 26.99 -25.32
CA LYS A 335 -7.01 27.60 -24.09
C LYS A 335 -8.38 27.02 -23.72
N HIS A 336 -8.62 26.94 -22.42
CA HIS A 336 -9.89 26.47 -21.89
C HIS A 336 -10.89 27.62 -21.72
N GLU A 337 -12.03 27.54 -22.40
CA GLU A 337 -13.18 28.41 -22.20
C GLU A 337 -14.19 27.72 -21.29
N ARG A 338 -14.68 28.42 -20.26
CA ARG A 338 -15.72 27.89 -19.35
C ARG A 338 -17.09 28.39 -19.77
N VAL A 339 -17.97 27.48 -20.13
CA VAL A 339 -19.39 27.76 -20.42
C VAL A 339 -20.26 27.24 -19.28
N GLU A 340 -21.20 28.06 -18.81
CA GLU A 340 -22.15 27.66 -17.77
C GLU A 340 -23.20 26.74 -18.38
N ILE A 341 -23.48 25.61 -17.72
CA ILE A 341 -24.52 24.66 -18.10
C ILE A 341 -25.54 24.54 -16.97
N ALA A 342 -26.83 24.39 -17.30
CA ALA A 342 -27.88 24.24 -16.31
C ALA A 342 -28.05 22.77 -15.89
N SER A 343 -27.74 21.84 -16.80
CA SER A 343 -27.85 20.39 -16.60
C SER A 343 -26.77 19.61 -17.37
N ILE A 344 -26.58 18.33 -17.04
CA ILE A 344 -25.65 17.45 -17.76
C ILE A 344 -26.10 17.25 -19.23
N ASP A 345 -27.40 17.27 -19.49
CA ASP A 345 -27.95 17.18 -20.85
C ASP A 345 -27.49 18.33 -21.76
N ASP A 346 -27.16 19.50 -21.19
CA ASP A 346 -26.68 20.64 -21.98
C ASP A 346 -25.31 20.38 -22.63
N ILE A 347 -24.57 19.34 -22.20
CA ILE A 347 -23.32 18.92 -22.85
C ILE A 347 -23.56 18.54 -24.33
N TYR A 348 -24.75 18.02 -24.68
CA TYR A 348 -25.08 17.69 -26.07
C TYR A 348 -25.10 18.91 -27.00
N ASN A 349 -25.31 20.12 -26.46
CA ASN A 349 -25.26 21.35 -27.25
C ASN A 349 -23.85 21.71 -27.72
N TYR A 350 -22.82 21.07 -27.15
CA TYR A 350 -21.40 21.30 -27.46
C TYR A 350 -20.74 20.09 -28.13
N ALA A 351 -21.55 19.20 -28.72
CA ALA A 351 -21.07 17.95 -29.30
C ALA A 351 -20.07 18.16 -30.45
N ASP A 352 -20.29 19.18 -31.28
CA ASP A 352 -19.42 19.46 -32.43
C ASP A 352 -18.06 19.98 -31.99
N GLU A 353 -17.99 20.83 -30.96
CA GLU A 353 -16.75 21.34 -30.38
C GLU A 353 -15.92 20.23 -29.72
N LEU A 354 -16.58 19.30 -29.02
CA LEU A 354 -15.95 18.14 -28.41
C LEU A 354 -15.35 17.20 -29.49
N LYS A 355 -16.11 16.94 -30.56
CA LYS A 355 -15.65 16.11 -31.70
C LYS A 355 -14.49 16.78 -32.45
N ALA A 356 -14.58 18.08 -32.72
CA ALA A 356 -13.52 18.85 -33.36
C ALA A 356 -12.22 18.80 -32.55
N THR A 357 -12.32 18.87 -31.23
CA THR A 357 -11.16 18.77 -30.33
C THR A 357 -10.45 17.41 -30.46
N VAL A 358 -11.19 16.32 -30.47
CA VAL A 358 -10.63 14.98 -30.68
C VAL A 358 -9.97 14.86 -32.06
N GLN A 359 -10.61 15.36 -33.12
CA GLN A 359 -10.06 15.30 -34.48
C GLN A 359 -8.73 16.06 -34.60
N ARG A 360 -8.58 17.21 -33.92
CA ARG A 360 -7.29 17.93 -33.88
C ARG A 360 -6.18 17.08 -33.26
N TYR A 361 -6.47 16.33 -32.20
CA TYR A 361 -5.50 15.46 -31.53
C TYR A 361 -5.23 14.14 -32.25
N ASP A 362 -6.10 13.74 -33.17
CA ASP A 362 -6.00 12.50 -33.94
C ASP A 362 -5.38 12.71 -35.33
N THR A 363 -4.95 13.94 -35.65
CA THR A 363 -4.24 14.25 -36.89
C THR A 363 -2.71 14.19 -36.67
N PRO A 364 -1.94 13.43 -37.47
CA PRO A 364 -0.48 13.38 -37.33
C PRO A 364 0.19 14.69 -37.76
N GLU A 365 1.08 15.23 -36.92
CA GLU A 365 1.86 16.44 -37.20
C GLU A 365 2.70 16.30 -38.48
N GLN A 366 2.45 17.16 -39.48
CA GLN A 366 3.36 17.32 -40.61
C GLN A 366 4.58 18.14 -40.16
N LYS A 367 5.75 17.49 -40.04
CA LYS A 367 7.03 18.17 -39.87
C LYS A 367 7.33 19.02 -41.11
N THR A 368 7.36 20.34 -40.95
CA THR A 368 7.91 21.28 -41.92
C THR A 368 9.43 21.17 -41.92
N GLU A 369 10.00 20.55 -42.95
CA GLU A 369 11.45 20.57 -43.23
C GLU A 369 11.84 21.98 -43.73
N THR A 370 12.56 22.73 -42.90
CA THR A 370 13.33 23.90 -43.35
C THR A 370 14.62 23.41 -44.00
N TYR A 371 14.72 23.49 -45.33
CA TYR A 371 15.95 23.29 -46.07
C TYR A 371 16.88 24.50 -45.88
N ASP A 372 18.00 24.30 -45.17
CA ASP A 372 19.13 25.23 -45.17
C ASP A 372 19.91 25.09 -46.48
N HIS A 373 20.04 26.20 -47.20
CA HIS A 373 20.88 26.33 -48.38
C HIS A 373 22.33 26.64 -47.95
N GLU A 374 23.17 25.62 -47.82
CA GLU A 374 24.62 25.83 -47.82
C GLU A 374 25.20 25.71 -49.23
N THR A 375 25.97 26.74 -49.56
CA THR A 375 26.53 27.05 -50.87
C THR A 375 27.94 26.47 -50.94
N GLU A 376 28.16 25.34 -51.61
CA GLU A 376 29.50 24.89 -51.95
C GLU A 376 29.96 25.50 -53.28
N THR A 377 30.87 26.46 -53.16
CA THR A 377 31.69 26.97 -54.26
C THR A 377 33.08 26.35 -54.14
N GLN A 378 33.52 25.56 -55.13
CA GLN A 378 34.93 25.29 -55.47
C GLN A 378 34.98 24.58 -56.83
N THR A 379 35.12 25.31 -57.93
CA THR A 379 36.37 25.74 -58.59
C THR A 379 37.20 24.59 -59.20
N ILE A 380 37.19 24.60 -60.53
CA ILE A 380 37.93 23.79 -61.49
C ILE A 380 39.44 24.05 -61.40
N LYS A 381 40.25 23.00 -61.27
CA LYS A 381 41.39 22.69 -62.18
C LYS A 381 41.99 21.32 -61.91
#